data_AF-A0A9D9N801-F1
#
_entry.id   AF-A0A9D9N801-F1
#
_cell.length_a   1.000
_cell.length_b   1.000
_cell.length_c   1.000
_cell.angle_alpha   90.00
_cell.angle_beta   90.00
_cell.angle_gamma   90.00
#
_symmetry.space_group_name_H-M   'P 1'
#
loop_
_entity.id
_entity.type
_entity.pdbx_description
1 polymer ?
#
loop_
_entity_poly.entity_id
_entity_poly.type
_entity_poly.pdbx_seq_one_letter_code
_entity_poly.pdbx_strand_id
1 'polypeptide(L)'
;MGYKKYKKGIYIGFLILIGVIIFLVVRKQKEDKKEHIVTEQLLETQEEHKETNVIEENQSNNESGNQNKEVIQGTERAIEVKTVSLPSRLREGDLIDVRIRYPNGEEYVVLSKRGCHELSLEEGRMTLFLTEEEILRLSSSIVDCVQMEGTLYTVRYLRQQKQEASISNYMPSIEICNLIKNNSNIIGQATSILEEKMRKHLEERMEGWSESAKEERVDEATEWTQSGNEEGTYYID
;
A
#
# COMPACT_ATOMS: atom_id res chain seq x y z
N MET A 1 93.05 -3.79 -24.39
CA MET A 1 91.93 -3.91 -25.33
C MET A 1 90.84 -4.75 -24.65
N GLY A 2 89.68 -4.23 -24.22
CA GLY A 2 88.66 -5.16 -23.66
C GLY A 2 87.48 -4.62 -22.83
N TYR A 3 87.47 -3.39 -22.31
CA TYR A 3 86.46 -3.00 -21.30
C TYR A 3 85.40 -1.97 -21.72
N LYS A 4 85.55 -1.27 -22.86
CA LYS A 4 84.59 -0.22 -23.31
C LYS A 4 83.46 -0.71 -24.22
N LYS A 5 83.59 -1.87 -24.89
CA LYS A 5 82.54 -2.42 -25.77
C LYS A 5 81.40 -3.14 -25.00
N TYR A 6 81.69 -3.70 -23.82
CA TYR A 6 80.71 -4.47 -23.04
C TYR A 6 79.65 -3.60 -22.32
N LYS A 7 79.97 -2.37 -21.92
CA LYS A 7 78.98 -1.49 -21.23
C LYS A 7 77.83 -1.03 -22.14
N LYS A 8 78.08 -0.77 -23.44
CA LYS A 8 77.03 -0.33 -24.38
C LYS A 8 76.03 -1.46 -24.71
N GLY A 9 76.50 -2.71 -24.82
CA GLY A 9 75.63 -3.86 -25.05
C GLY A 9 74.71 -4.17 -23.86
N ILE A 10 75.20 -4.01 -22.63
CA ILE A 10 74.40 -4.20 -21.40
C ILE A 10 73.27 -3.16 -21.30
N TYR A 11 73.54 -1.89 -21.61
CA TYR A 11 72.52 -0.83 -21.61
C TYR A 11 71.42 -1.06 -22.65
N ILE A 12 71.78 -1.55 -23.84
CA ILE A 12 70.82 -1.90 -24.90
C ILE A 12 69.95 -3.09 -24.46
N GLY A 13 70.54 -4.11 -23.83
CA GLY A 13 69.79 -5.22 -23.25
C GLY A 13 68.82 -4.79 -22.14
N PHE A 14 69.23 -3.85 -21.28
CA PHE A 14 68.38 -3.33 -20.20
C PHE A 14 67.21 -2.48 -20.73
N LEU A 15 67.43 -1.69 -21.79
CA LEU A 15 66.35 -0.92 -22.43
C LEU A 15 65.32 -1.82 -23.11
N ILE A 16 65.75 -2.92 -23.74
CA ILE A 16 64.84 -3.92 -24.31
C ILE A 16 64.04 -4.61 -23.20
N LEU A 17 64.68 -4.96 -22.07
CA LEU A 17 64.01 -5.58 -20.92
C LEU A 17 62.95 -4.64 -20.31
N ILE A 18 63.27 -3.37 -20.11
CA ILE A 18 62.33 -2.36 -19.60
C ILE A 18 61.15 -2.18 -20.58
N GLY A 19 61.43 -2.13 -21.89
CA GLY A 19 60.38 -2.06 -22.92
C GLY A 19 59.43 -3.26 -22.89
N VAL A 20 59.95 -4.47 -22.68
CA VAL A 20 59.14 -5.69 -22.53
C VAL A 20 58.30 -5.64 -21.25
N ILE A 21 58.86 -5.17 -20.12
CA ILE A 21 58.11 -5.03 -18.87
C ILE A 21 56.99 -3.99 -19.00
N ILE A 22 57.26 -2.83 -19.60
CA ILE A 22 56.24 -1.81 -19.86
C ILE A 22 55.15 -2.35 -20.78
N PHE A 23 55.53 -3.09 -21.84
CA PHE A 23 54.57 -3.73 -22.74
C PHE A 23 53.69 -4.77 -22.03
N LEU A 24 54.26 -5.58 -21.13
CA LEU A 24 53.50 -6.55 -20.33
C LEU A 24 52.56 -5.85 -19.34
N VAL A 25 52.98 -4.75 -18.71
CA VAL A 25 52.13 -3.96 -17.80
C VAL A 25 50.97 -3.29 -18.55
N VAL A 26 51.23 -2.68 -19.71
CA VAL A 26 50.18 -2.07 -20.55
C VAL A 26 49.21 -3.13 -21.08
N ARG A 27 49.72 -4.32 -21.44
CA ARG A 27 48.87 -5.44 -21.85
C ARG A 27 47.97 -5.92 -20.72
N LYS A 28 48.50 -6.08 -19.50
CA LYS A 28 47.73 -6.48 -18.33
C LYS A 28 46.63 -5.47 -17.98
N GLN A 29 46.95 -4.18 -17.98
CA GLN A 29 45.95 -3.10 -17.79
C GLN A 29 44.83 -3.15 -18.83
N LYS A 30 45.12 -3.59 -20.05
CA LYS A 30 44.12 -3.74 -21.12
C LYS A 30 43.28 -5.02 -20.95
N GLU A 31 43.81 -6.06 -20.34
CA GLU A 31 43.09 -7.29 -20.00
C GLU A 31 42.16 -7.04 -18.79
N ASP A 32 42.64 -6.38 -17.74
CA ASP A 32 41.84 -6.02 -16.55
C ASP A 32 40.66 -5.10 -16.92
N LYS A 33 40.88 -4.12 -17.81
CA LYS A 33 39.82 -3.23 -18.30
C LYS A 33 38.78 -3.97 -19.17
N LYS A 34 39.20 -5.01 -19.89
CA LYS A 34 38.27 -5.86 -20.67
C LYS A 34 37.43 -6.74 -19.76
N GLU A 35 38.01 -7.34 -18.73
CA GLU A 35 37.25 -8.13 -17.75
C GLU A 35 36.25 -7.27 -16.98
N HIS A 36 36.61 -6.04 -16.61
CA HIS A 36 35.69 -5.12 -15.94
C HIS A 36 34.49 -4.75 -16.82
N ILE A 37 34.72 -4.46 -18.11
CA ILE A 37 33.65 -4.16 -19.08
C ILE A 37 32.76 -5.39 -19.32
N VAL A 38 33.34 -6.59 -19.44
CA VAL A 38 32.57 -7.83 -19.62
C VAL A 38 31.73 -8.14 -18.37
N THR A 39 32.26 -7.88 -17.17
CA THR A 39 31.54 -8.09 -15.91
C THR A 39 30.39 -7.10 -15.74
N GLU A 40 30.60 -5.84 -16.11
CA GLU A 40 29.59 -4.78 -16.07
C GLU A 40 28.47 -5.05 -17.09
N GLN A 41 28.82 -5.49 -18.31
CA GLN A 41 27.85 -5.94 -19.31
C GLN A 41 27.09 -7.20 -18.88
N LEU A 42 27.74 -8.16 -18.19
CA LEU A 42 27.06 -9.33 -17.63
C LEU A 42 26.11 -8.94 -16.49
N LEU A 43 26.44 -7.92 -15.69
CA LEU A 43 25.57 -7.39 -14.65
C LEU A 43 24.34 -6.71 -15.26
N GLU A 44 24.53 -5.84 -16.26
CA GLU A 44 23.44 -5.17 -16.99
C GLU A 44 22.52 -6.19 -17.67
N THR A 45 23.09 -7.22 -18.31
CA THR A 45 22.31 -8.30 -18.96
C THR A 45 21.52 -9.14 -17.93
N GLN A 46 22.05 -9.32 -16.71
CA GLN A 46 21.33 -10.01 -15.63
C GLN A 46 20.24 -9.14 -14.97
N GLU A 47 20.39 -7.81 -14.98
CA GLU A 47 19.34 -6.89 -14.52
C GLU A 47 18.21 -6.78 -15.54
N GLU A 48 18.52 -6.71 -16.83
CA GLU A 48 17.52 -6.75 -17.91
C GLU A 48 16.73 -8.07 -17.91
N HIS A 49 17.40 -9.23 -17.73
CA HIS A 49 16.71 -10.52 -17.62
C HIS A 49 15.83 -10.67 -16.37
N LYS A 50 16.13 -9.95 -15.28
CA LYS A 50 15.25 -9.89 -14.10
C LYS A 50 14.04 -9.01 -14.36
N GLU A 51 14.18 -7.93 -15.13
CA GLU A 51 13.05 -7.08 -15.52
C GLU A 51 12.14 -7.77 -16.55
N THR A 52 12.69 -8.52 -17.52
CA THR A 52 11.87 -9.25 -18.51
C THR A 52 11.14 -10.46 -17.90
N ASN A 53 11.76 -11.18 -16.95
CA ASN A 53 11.08 -12.29 -16.25
C ASN A 53 9.91 -11.79 -15.37
N VAL A 54 10.02 -10.57 -14.82
CA VAL A 54 8.90 -9.93 -14.08
C VAL A 54 7.78 -9.50 -15.03
N ILE A 55 8.05 -9.26 -16.32
CA ILE A 55 7.03 -8.87 -17.30
C ILE A 55 6.33 -10.10 -17.91
N GLU A 56 7.04 -11.19 -18.21
CA GLU A 56 6.45 -12.40 -18.81
C GLU A 56 5.63 -13.24 -17.81
N GLU A 57 6.00 -13.29 -16.53
CA GLU A 57 5.19 -13.98 -15.50
C GLU A 57 3.86 -13.26 -15.21
N ASN A 58 3.76 -11.98 -15.60
CA ASN A 58 2.53 -11.18 -15.52
C ASN A 58 1.64 -11.27 -16.77
N GLN A 59 2.09 -11.87 -17.87
CA GLN A 59 1.28 -12.03 -19.09
C GLN A 59 0.63 -13.41 -19.25
N SER A 60 1.04 -14.42 -18.48
CA SER A 60 0.40 -15.76 -18.47
C SER A 60 -0.73 -15.92 -17.44
N ASN A 61 -0.99 -14.93 -16.58
CA ASN A 61 -2.07 -15.00 -15.58
C ASN A 61 -3.36 -14.28 -16.00
N ASN A 62 -3.54 -14.07 -17.31
CA ASN A 62 -4.78 -13.57 -17.88
C ASN A 62 -5.73 -14.72 -18.19
N GLU A 63 -6.20 -15.42 -17.17
CA GLU A 63 -7.47 -16.18 -17.20
C GLU A 63 -7.89 -16.48 -15.75
N SER A 64 -8.80 -15.63 -15.24
CA SER A 64 -9.47 -15.67 -13.92
C SER A 64 -8.64 -15.25 -12.68
N GLY A 65 -8.85 -14.02 -12.19
CA GLY A 65 -8.40 -13.64 -10.84
C GLY A 65 -8.55 -12.16 -10.45
N ASN A 66 -9.69 -11.82 -9.86
CA ASN A 66 -9.87 -10.71 -8.90
C ASN A 66 -9.59 -9.26 -9.37
N GLN A 67 -10.60 -8.63 -9.98
CA GLN A 67 -10.67 -7.16 -10.08
C GLN A 67 -10.94 -6.58 -8.67
N ASN A 68 -9.87 -6.22 -7.97
CA ASN A 68 -9.87 -5.62 -6.63
C ASN A 68 -10.43 -4.19 -6.67
N LYS A 69 -11.66 -4.01 -6.17
CA LYS A 69 -12.38 -2.73 -6.18
C LYS A 69 -12.44 -2.15 -4.76
N GLU A 70 -12.28 -0.84 -4.62
CA GLU A 70 -12.72 -0.08 -3.43
C GLU A 70 -14.11 -0.57 -3.00
N VAL A 71 -14.29 -0.85 -1.70
CA VAL A 71 -15.60 -1.29 -1.19
C VAL A 71 -16.51 -0.07 -1.12
N ILE A 72 -17.33 0.09 -2.16
CA ILE A 72 -18.34 1.14 -2.26
C ILE A 72 -19.57 0.67 -1.47
N GLN A 73 -19.96 1.44 -0.45
CA GLN A 73 -21.09 1.12 0.42
C GLN A 73 -22.45 1.52 -0.18
N GLY A 74 -22.44 2.13 -1.37
CA GLY A 74 -23.63 2.47 -2.15
C GLY A 74 -24.18 3.86 -1.86
N THR A 75 -23.54 4.61 -0.95
CA THR A 75 -23.94 5.96 -0.57
C THR A 75 -23.05 7.04 -1.16
N GLU A 76 -21.94 6.64 -1.79
CA GLU A 76 -20.96 7.49 -2.40
C GLU A 76 -21.49 8.16 -3.70
N ARG A 77 -20.85 9.26 -4.09
CA ARG A 77 -21.07 9.95 -5.36
C ARG A 77 -19.75 10.07 -6.10
N ALA A 78 -19.81 9.97 -7.41
CA ALA A 78 -18.68 10.27 -8.28
C ALA A 78 -18.48 11.78 -8.37
N ILE A 79 -17.32 12.25 -7.91
CA ILE A 79 -16.96 13.67 -7.90
C ILE A 79 -15.66 13.85 -8.66
N GLU A 80 -15.71 14.68 -9.69
CA GLU A 80 -14.53 15.12 -10.41
C GLU A 80 -13.78 16.18 -9.61
N VAL A 81 -12.47 15.97 -9.42
CA VAL A 81 -11.58 16.82 -8.64
C VAL A 81 -10.42 17.28 -9.52
N LYS A 82 -10.23 18.61 -9.59
CA LYS A 82 -9.13 19.28 -10.32
C LYS A 82 -8.19 20.10 -9.44
N THR A 83 -8.63 20.43 -8.22
CA THR A 83 -7.92 21.35 -7.31
C THR A 83 -6.78 20.67 -6.54
N VAL A 84 -6.63 19.35 -6.66
CA VAL A 84 -5.67 18.56 -5.88
C VAL A 84 -4.49 18.19 -6.76
N SER A 85 -3.28 18.43 -6.27
CA SER A 85 -2.04 18.06 -6.96
C SER A 85 -1.89 16.54 -7.07
N LEU A 86 -1.60 16.07 -8.28
CA LEU A 86 -1.49 14.65 -8.62
C LEU A 86 -0.02 14.25 -8.83
N PRO A 87 0.48 13.16 -8.21
CA PRO A 87 1.82 12.67 -8.45
C PRO A 87 1.91 12.05 -9.85
N SER A 88 3.05 12.26 -10.51
CA SER A 88 3.27 11.84 -11.91
C SER A 88 3.15 10.34 -12.18
N ARG A 89 3.25 9.51 -11.14
CA ARG A 89 3.13 8.04 -11.21
C ARG A 89 1.79 7.52 -10.66
N LEU A 90 0.81 8.39 -10.47
CA LEU A 90 -0.54 7.96 -10.12
C LEU A 90 -1.15 7.21 -11.29
N ARG A 91 -1.84 6.11 -11.01
CA ARG A 91 -2.56 5.31 -12.00
C ARG A 91 -4.01 5.18 -11.60
N GLU A 92 -4.88 5.01 -12.58
CA GLU A 92 -6.27 4.65 -12.34
C GLU A 92 -6.34 3.34 -11.54
N GLY A 93 -7.23 3.30 -10.55
CA GLY A 93 -7.36 2.21 -9.59
C GLY A 93 -6.43 2.31 -8.38
N ASP A 94 -5.45 3.22 -8.35
CA ASP A 94 -4.61 3.39 -7.16
C ASP A 94 -5.44 3.92 -5.97
N LEU A 95 -5.20 3.36 -4.78
CA LEU A 95 -5.71 3.92 -3.53
C LEU A 95 -4.83 5.09 -3.09
N ILE A 96 -5.48 6.19 -2.68
CA ILE A 96 -4.82 7.44 -2.30
C ILE A 96 -5.34 8.00 -0.97
N ASP A 97 -4.51 8.79 -0.31
CA ASP A 97 -4.95 9.82 0.62
C ASP A 97 -5.00 11.17 -0.11
N VAL A 98 -5.95 12.03 0.26
CA VAL A 98 -5.91 13.47 -0.05
C VAL A 98 -5.48 14.20 1.21
N ARG A 99 -4.44 15.03 1.11
CA ARG A 99 -3.84 15.75 2.23
C ARG A 99 -3.76 17.23 1.93
N ILE A 100 -3.85 18.02 3.00
CA ILE A 100 -3.62 19.47 2.97
C ILE A 100 -2.37 19.79 3.78
N ARG A 101 -1.51 20.63 3.22
CA ARG A 101 -0.33 21.16 3.90
C ARG A 101 -0.34 22.67 3.88
N TYR A 102 -0.10 23.30 5.02
CA TYR A 102 0.01 24.76 5.14
C TYR A 102 1.48 25.23 5.05
N PRO A 103 1.73 26.52 4.75
CA PRO A 103 3.09 27.07 4.65
C PRO A 103 3.93 26.94 5.94
N ASN A 104 3.27 26.85 7.09
CA ASN A 104 3.91 26.64 8.39
C ASN A 104 4.38 25.19 8.62
N GLY A 105 4.09 24.26 7.70
CA GLY A 105 4.44 22.85 7.78
C GLY A 105 3.40 21.95 8.45
N GLU A 106 2.28 22.50 8.92
CA GLU A 106 1.16 21.71 9.40
C GLU A 106 0.55 20.89 8.26
N GLU A 107 0.30 19.61 8.50
CA GLU A 107 -0.22 18.68 7.52
C GLU A 107 -1.36 17.85 8.11
N TYR A 108 -2.46 17.75 7.36
CA TYR A 108 -3.64 17.00 7.76
C TYR A 108 -4.11 16.07 6.65
N VAL A 109 -4.64 14.92 7.04
CA VAL A 109 -5.30 13.96 6.15
C VAL A 109 -6.76 14.37 6.04
N VAL A 110 -7.19 14.72 4.82
CA VAL A 110 -8.55 15.14 4.50
C VAL A 110 -9.41 13.95 4.11
N LEU A 111 -8.92 13.11 3.19
CA LEU A 111 -9.58 11.89 2.78
C LEU A 111 -8.56 10.76 2.87
N SER A 112 -8.99 9.59 3.33
CA SER A 112 -8.09 8.45 3.45
C SER A 112 -8.54 7.26 2.63
N LYS A 113 -7.55 6.61 2.00
CA LYS A 113 -7.67 5.33 1.28
C LYS A 113 -8.84 5.28 0.29
N ARG A 114 -8.96 6.33 -0.52
CA ARG A 114 -9.97 6.45 -1.60
C ARG A 114 -9.41 5.97 -2.94
N GLY A 115 -10.27 5.35 -3.75
CA GLY A 115 -9.90 4.93 -5.10
C GLY A 115 -9.83 6.10 -6.06
N CYS A 116 -8.78 6.13 -6.87
CA CYS A 116 -8.66 7.06 -7.99
C CYS A 116 -9.31 6.46 -9.24
N HIS A 117 -10.37 7.09 -9.73
CA HIS A 117 -11.13 6.67 -10.93
C HIS A 117 -11.01 7.74 -12.02
N GLU A 118 -11.11 7.38 -13.30
CA GLU A 118 -11.12 8.32 -14.43
C GLU A 118 -9.98 9.37 -14.40
N LEU A 119 -8.75 8.91 -14.26
CA LEU A 119 -7.56 9.76 -14.11
C LEU A 119 -7.10 10.39 -15.43
N SER A 120 -6.88 11.71 -15.43
CA SER A 120 -6.17 12.44 -16.47
C SER A 120 -5.06 13.29 -15.86
N LEU A 121 -3.81 12.81 -15.98
CA LEU A 121 -2.63 13.51 -15.45
C LEU A 121 -2.33 14.81 -16.21
N GLU A 122 -2.62 14.85 -17.52
CA GLU A 122 -2.42 16.04 -18.36
C GLU A 122 -3.35 17.18 -17.94
N GLU A 123 -4.61 16.85 -17.63
CA GLU A 123 -5.62 17.82 -17.19
C GLU A 123 -5.57 18.08 -15.68
N GLY A 124 -4.74 17.35 -14.92
CA GLY A 124 -4.72 17.40 -13.46
C GLY A 124 -6.05 16.99 -12.81
N ARG A 125 -6.75 16.03 -13.42
CA ARG A 125 -8.14 15.67 -13.10
C ARG A 125 -8.22 14.22 -12.64
N MET A 126 -9.01 13.97 -11.60
CA MET A 126 -9.38 12.61 -11.19
C MET A 126 -10.82 12.58 -10.68
N THR A 127 -11.47 11.43 -10.77
CA THR A 127 -12.77 11.17 -10.15
C THR A 127 -12.56 10.37 -8.86
N LEU A 128 -13.20 10.82 -7.77
CA LEU A 128 -13.24 10.10 -6.50
C LEU A 128 -14.67 9.70 -6.17
N PHE A 129 -14.84 8.56 -5.50
CA PHE A 129 -16.12 8.14 -4.96
C PHE A 129 -16.18 8.50 -3.48
N LEU A 130 -17.00 9.50 -3.15
CA LEU A 130 -17.02 10.12 -1.82
C LEU A 130 -18.42 10.09 -1.22
N THR A 131 -18.51 9.88 0.08
CA THR A 131 -19.75 10.08 0.84
C THR A 131 -20.11 11.57 0.93
N GLU A 132 -21.36 11.88 1.21
CA GLU A 132 -21.82 13.27 1.38
C GLU A 132 -21.01 14.05 2.43
N GLU A 133 -20.61 13.37 3.51
CA GLU A 133 -19.76 13.92 4.57
C GLU A 133 -18.35 14.25 4.08
N GLU A 134 -17.77 13.36 3.28
CA GLU A 134 -16.45 13.56 2.67
C GLU A 134 -16.44 14.64 1.60
N ILE A 135 -17.53 14.79 0.85
CA ILE A 135 -17.70 15.87 -0.13
C ILE A 135 -17.66 17.22 0.59
N LEU A 136 -18.39 17.35 1.69
CA LEU A 136 -18.39 18.57 2.51
C LEU A 136 -17.01 18.82 3.14
N ARG A 137 -16.35 17.76 3.64
CA ARG A 137 -14.98 17.85 4.19
C ARG A 137 -13.97 18.32 3.14
N LEU A 138 -13.99 17.73 1.94
CA LEU A 138 -13.13 18.12 0.83
C LEU A 138 -13.41 19.56 0.38
N SER A 139 -14.68 19.96 0.35
CA SER A 139 -15.06 21.33 0.01
C SER A 139 -14.52 22.34 1.03
N SER A 140 -14.61 22.02 2.33
CA SER A 140 -14.01 22.83 3.39
C SER A 140 -12.49 22.95 3.22
N SER A 141 -11.80 21.84 2.93
CA SER A 141 -10.34 21.87 2.80
C SER A 141 -9.87 22.65 1.58
N ILE A 142 -10.65 22.67 0.49
CA ILE A 142 -10.36 23.52 -0.68
C ILE A 142 -10.42 25.00 -0.31
N VAL A 143 -11.44 25.42 0.44
CA VAL A 143 -11.57 26.81 0.89
C VAL A 143 -10.41 27.19 1.81
N ASP A 144 -10.11 26.34 2.80
CA ASP A 144 -9.00 26.56 3.73
C ASP A 144 -7.64 26.58 3.02
N CYS A 145 -7.46 25.71 2.03
CA CYS A 145 -6.26 25.67 1.20
C CYS A 145 -6.03 26.99 0.48
N VAL A 146 -7.09 27.60 -0.07
CA VAL A 146 -6.98 28.90 -0.75
C VAL A 146 -6.74 30.01 0.28
N GLN A 147 -7.46 30.00 1.41
CA GLN A 147 -7.39 31.06 2.40
C GLN A 147 -6.06 31.11 3.17
N MET A 148 -5.46 29.95 3.43
CA MET A 148 -4.21 29.82 4.16
C MET A 148 -3.00 29.56 3.26
N GLU A 149 -3.15 29.76 1.94
CA GLU A 149 -2.09 29.52 0.94
C GLU A 149 -1.49 28.10 1.06
N GLY A 150 -2.34 27.14 1.43
CA GLY A 150 -1.98 25.73 1.55
C GLY A 150 -1.82 25.05 0.19
N THR A 151 -1.46 23.77 0.25
CA THR A 151 -1.41 22.89 -0.91
C THR A 151 -2.19 21.62 -0.62
N LEU A 152 -3.15 21.31 -1.49
CA LEU A 152 -3.81 20.01 -1.52
C LEU A 152 -3.07 19.08 -2.49
N TYR A 153 -2.75 17.86 -2.04
CA TYR A 153 -2.08 16.86 -2.86
C TYR A 153 -2.50 15.45 -2.50
N THR A 154 -2.23 14.52 -3.40
CA THR A 154 -2.51 13.09 -3.18
C THR A 154 -1.25 12.32 -2.79
N VAL A 155 -1.43 11.30 -1.95
CA VAL A 155 -0.39 10.34 -1.58
C VAL A 155 -0.89 8.94 -1.88
N ARG A 156 -0.21 8.23 -2.78
CA ARG A 156 -0.60 6.86 -3.16
C ARG A 156 -0.13 5.83 -2.13
N TYR A 157 -0.94 4.80 -1.94
CA TYR A 157 -0.57 3.62 -1.16
C TYR A 157 0.30 2.70 -2.01
N LEU A 158 1.46 2.28 -1.49
CA LEU A 158 2.37 1.37 -2.19
C LEU A 158 1.91 -0.08 -2.09
N ARG A 159 1.49 -0.50 -0.89
CA ARG A 159 0.96 -1.83 -0.61
C ARG A 159 -0.51 -1.74 -0.26
N GLN A 160 -1.32 -1.31 -1.23
CA GLN A 160 -2.75 -0.99 -1.10
C GLN A 160 -3.54 -2.02 -0.28
N GLN A 161 -3.20 -3.31 -0.43
CA GLN A 161 -3.83 -4.44 0.26
C GLN A 161 -3.50 -4.56 1.74
N LYS A 162 -2.25 -4.31 2.13
CA LYS A 162 -1.75 -4.57 3.50
C LYS A 162 -1.55 -3.30 4.32
N GLN A 163 -1.50 -2.17 3.65
CA GLN A 163 -1.25 -0.89 4.29
C GLN A 163 -2.57 -0.38 4.88
N GLU A 164 -2.56 -0.17 6.20
CA GLU A 164 -3.67 0.41 6.94
C GLU A 164 -4.01 1.81 6.45
N ALA A 165 -5.29 2.16 6.48
CA ALA A 165 -5.74 3.50 6.12
C ALA A 165 -5.18 4.53 7.11
N SER A 166 -4.78 5.69 6.60
CA SER A 166 -4.45 6.84 7.43
C SER A 166 -5.68 7.31 8.21
N ILE A 167 -5.48 7.83 9.42
CA ILE A 167 -6.56 8.43 10.19
C ILE A 167 -6.83 9.83 9.61
N SER A 168 -8.04 10.04 9.10
CA SER A 168 -8.50 11.37 8.69
C SER A 168 -8.60 12.29 9.91
N ASN A 169 -7.79 13.34 9.94
CA ASN A 169 -7.65 14.24 11.09
C ASN A 169 -7.89 15.72 10.74
N TYR A 170 -8.21 16.05 9.49
CA TYR A 170 -8.63 17.39 9.12
C TYR A 170 -10.00 17.73 9.73
N MET A 171 -10.09 18.90 10.35
CA MET A 171 -11.32 19.42 10.96
C MET A 171 -11.91 20.50 10.05
N PRO A 172 -13.11 20.28 9.48
CA PRO A 172 -13.80 21.32 8.71
C PRO A 172 -14.12 22.56 9.53
N SER A 173 -14.40 23.67 8.84
CA SER A 173 -14.87 24.89 9.50
C SER A 173 -16.17 24.65 10.29
N ILE A 174 -16.45 25.53 11.26
CA ILE A 174 -17.63 25.43 12.13
C ILE A 174 -18.93 25.43 11.32
N GLU A 175 -18.98 26.23 10.24
CA GLU A 175 -20.13 26.30 9.35
C GLU A 175 -20.38 24.98 8.63
N ILE A 176 -19.32 24.36 8.09
CA ILE A 176 -19.40 23.05 7.45
C ILE A 176 -19.76 21.97 8.46
N CYS A 177 -19.22 22.02 9.68
CA CYS A 177 -19.62 21.12 10.76
C CYS A 177 -21.13 21.19 11.05
N ASN A 178 -21.72 22.39 11.01
CA ASN A 178 -23.16 22.57 11.17
C ASN A 178 -23.95 22.03 9.96
N LEU A 179 -23.44 22.21 8.74
CA LEU A 179 -24.06 21.62 7.55
C LEU A 179 -24.05 20.09 7.62
N ILE A 180 -22.94 19.48 8.01
CA ILE A 180 -22.82 18.03 8.20
C ILE A 180 -23.85 17.54 9.23
N LYS A 181 -23.96 18.22 10.38
CA LYS A 181 -24.90 17.87 11.46
C LYS A 181 -26.37 17.96 11.07
N ASN A 182 -26.72 18.83 10.13
CA ASN A 182 -28.11 19.04 9.69
C ASN A 182 -28.44 18.31 8.39
N ASN A 183 -27.46 17.68 7.74
CA ASN A 183 -27.67 17.01 6.48
C ASN A 183 -28.37 15.66 6.69
N SER A 184 -29.64 15.58 6.31
CA SER A 184 -30.46 14.36 6.42
C SER A 184 -29.85 13.13 5.74
N ASN A 185 -29.11 13.32 4.63
CA ASN A 185 -28.43 12.22 3.95
C ASN A 185 -27.31 11.64 4.81
N ILE A 186 -26.61 12.47 5.61
CA ILE A 186 -25.54 12.02 6.51
C ILE A 186 -26.13 11.40 7.78
N ILE A 187 -27.12 12.07 8.38
CA ILE A 187 -27.77 11.60 9.61
C ILE A 187 -28.47 10.26 9.38
N GLY A 188 -29.29 10.16 8.34
CA GLY A 188 -30.03 8.93 8.04
C GLY A 188 -29.11 7.73 7.82
N GLN A 189 -27.98 7.94 7.14
CA GLN A 189 -26.95 6.91 6.99
C GLN A 189 -26.32 6.52 8.32
N ALA A 190 -25.90 7.49 9.14
CA ALA A 190 -25.32 7.23 10.45
C ALA A 190 -26.29 6.46 11.35
N THR A 191 -27.58 6.82 11.34
CA THR A 191 -28.63 6.12 12.07
C THR A 191 -28.82 4.69 11.56
N SER A 192 -28.93 4.48 10.25
CA SER A 192 -29.10 3.14 9.67
C SER A 192 -27.92 2.21 9.98
N ILE A 193 -26.68 2.71 9.87
CA ILE A 193 -25.47 1.94 10.20
C ILE A 193 -25.44 1.61 11.69
N LEU A 194 -25.85 2.56 12.54
CA LEU A 194 -25.93 2.35 13.99
C LEU A 194 -26.99 1.29 14.34
N GLU A 195 -28.17 1.36 13.72
CA GLU A 195 -29.24 0.38 13.92
C GLU A 195 -28.81 -1.03 13.50
N GLU A 196 -28.12 -1.16 12.36
CA GLU A 196 -27.57 -2.44 11.90
C GLU A 196 -26.53 -3.00 12.88
N LYS A 197 -25.62 -2.16 13.38
CA LYS A 197 -24.63 -2.58 14.40
C LYS A 197 -25.31 -3.02 15.70
N MET A 198 -26.32 -2.28 16.16
CA MET A 198 -27.10 -2.63 17.35
C MET A 198 -27.88 -3.93 17.15
N ARG A 199 -28.40 -4.16 15.94
CA ARG A 199 -29.08 -5.40 15.56
C ARG A 199 -28.12 -6.59 15.60
N LYS A 200 -26.95 -6.48 14.97
CA LYS A 200 -25.92 -7.52 14.97
C LYS A 200 -25.44 -7.87 16.38
N HIS A 201 -25.11 -6.87 17.19
CA HIS A 201 -24.70 -7.09 18.57
C HIS A 201 -25.81 -7.76 19.42
N LEU A 202 -27.08 -7.41 19.15
CA LEU A 202 -28.20 -8.07 19.80
C LEU A 202 -28.34 -9.54 19.35
N GLU A 203 -28.16 -9.82 18.06
CA GLU A 203 -28.19 -11.18 17.50
C GLU A 203 -27.06 -12.04 18.06
N GLU A 204 -25.82 -11.56 18.08
CA GLU A 204 -24.67 -12.25 18.70
C GLU A 204 -24.94 -12.60 20.17
N ARG A 205 -25.53 -11.66 20.92
CA ARG A 205 -25.92 -11.91 22.32
C ARG A 205 -27.04 -12.94 22.43
N MET A 206 -27.99 -12.96 21.50
CA MET A 206 -29.08 -13.94 21.48
C MET A 206 -28.59 -15.34 21.10
N GLU A 207 -27.64 -15.45 20.16
CA GLU A 207 -27.00 -16.71 19.80
C GLU A 207 -26.23 -17.29 20.99
N GLY A 208 -25.42 -16.47 21.68
CA GLY A 208 -24.70 -16.90 22.88
C GLY A 208 -25.62 -17.40 24.01
N TRP A 209 -26.77 -16.75 24.22
CA TRP A 209 -27.80 -17.25 25.16
C TRP A 209 -28.44 -18.56 24.70
N SER A 210 -28.63 -18.74 23.39
CA SER A 210 -29.18 -19.98 22.85
C SER A 210 -28.20 -21.15 22.98
N GLU A 211 -26.90 -20.88 22.89
CA GLU A 211 -25.81 -21.86 23.04
C GLU A 211 -25.66 -22.26 24.51
N SER A 212 -25.60 -21.29 25.42
CA SER A 212 -25.53 -21.56 26.87
C SER A 212 -26.76 -22.32 27.37
N ALA A 213 -27.96 -21.98 26.87
CA ALA A 213 -29.19 -22.70 27.20
C ALA A 213 -29.29 -24.10 26.55
N LYS A 214 -28.46 -24.42 25.56
CA LYS A 214 -28.32 -25.80 25.06
C LYS A 214 -27.33 -26.58 25.91
N GLU A 215 -26.23 -25.97 26.32
CA GLU A 215 -25.20 -26.61 27.16
C GLU A 215 -25.74 -26.94 28.55
N GLU A 216 -26.48 -26.02 29.19
CA GLU A 216 -27.17 -26.26 30.46
C GLU A 216 -28.19 -27.40 30.38
N ARG A 217 -28.94 -27.51 29.27
CA ARG A 217 -29.88 -28.63 29.04
C ARG A 217 -29.20 -29.96 28.74
N VAL A 218 -27.97 -29.94 28.22
CA VAL A 218 -27.18 -31.16 28.01
C VAL A 218 -26.60 -31.62 29.36
N ASP A 219 -26.09 -30.71 30.18
CA ASP A 219 -25.58 -31.02 31.52
C ASP A 219 -26.68 -31.60 32.42
N GLU A 220 -27.87 -30.98 32.48
CA GLU A 220 -29.03 -31.52 33.19
C GLU A 220 -29.41 -32.93 32.68
N ALA A 221 -29.45 -33.15 31.36
CA ALA A 221 -29.78 -34.46 30.81
C ALA A 221 -28.74 -35.53 31.20
N THR A 222 -27.46 -35.16 31.30
CA THR A 222 -26.37 -36.08 31.67
C THR A 222 -26.44 -36.47 33.15
N GLU A 223 -26.80 -35.52 34.03
CA GLU A 223 -26.96 -35.72 35.47
C GLU A 223 -28.10 -36.70 35.81
N TRP A 224 -29.25 -36.59 35.12
CA TRP A 224 -30.37 -37.53 35.28
C TRP A 224 -30.03 -38.95 34.83
N THR A 225 -29.26 -39.13 33.74
CA THR A 225 -28.78 -40.45 33.31
C THR A 225 -27.76 -41.09 34.26
N GLN A 226 -27.00 -40.30 35.02
CA GLN A 226 -26.07 -40.83 36.03
C GLN A 226 -26.80 -41.20 37.33
N SER A 227 -27.74 -40.37 37.80
CA SER A 227 -28.59 -40.67 38.96
C SER A 227 -29.46 -41.92 38.77
N GLY A 228 -29.97 -42.16 37.56
CA GLY A 228 -30.79 -43.34 37.24
C GLY A 228 -30.06 -44.69 37.26
N ASN A 229 -28.73 -44.70 37.38
CA ASN A 229 -27.92 -45.92 37.40
C ASN A 229 -27.49 -46.36 38.82
N GLU A 230 -27.83 -45.60 39.87
CA GLU A 230 -27.43 -45.91 41.26
C GLU A 230 -28.55 -46.48 42.14
N GLU A 231 -29.82 -46.44 41.72
CA GLU A 231 -30.94 -47.03 42.48
C GLU A 231 -31.45 -48.33 41.83
N GLY A 232 -30.81 -49.47 42.13
CA GLY A 232 -31.22 -50.73 41.49
C GLY A 232 -30.60 -52.04 41.96
N THR A 233 -30.27 -52.20 43.24
CA THR A 233 -30.01 -53.54 43.82
C THR A 233 -30.68 -53.71 45.17
N TYR A 234 -32.01 -53.95 45.17
CA TYR A 234 -32.69 -54.52 46.33
C TYR A 234 -32.40 -56.03 46.38
N TYR A 235 -31.72 -56.45 47.45
CA TYR A 235 -31.57 -57.86 47.83
C TYR A 235 -32.96 -58.43 48.18
N ILE A 236 -33.32 -59.56 47.58
CA ILE A 236 -34.43 -60.41 48.02
C ILE A 236 -33.79 -61.67 48.63
N ASP A 237 -34.20 -61.97 49.87
CA ASP A 237 -33.76 -63.08 50.73
C ASP A 237 -33.69 -64.47 50.05
#